data_AF-A0A175XZC6-F1
#
_entry.id   AF-A0A175XZC6-F1
#
_cell.length_a   1.000
_cell.length_b   1.000
_cell.length_c   1.000
_cell.angle_alpha   90.00
_cell.angle_beta   90.00
_cell.angle_gamma   90.00
#
_symmetry.space_group_name_H-M   'P 1'
#
loop_
_entity.id
_entity.type
_entity.pdbx_description
1 polymer ?
#
loop_
_entity_poly.entity_id
_entity_poly.type
_entity_poly.pdbx_seq_one_letter_code
_entity_poly.pdbx_strand_id
1 'polypeptide(L)'
;MHLNNALAIARADAARLARYVSRRERFLDALDWSLLTEDDARQSAMLDDLLADDLADSALYIDWLEHRIIEGGDPLTGVLRFALHPRPWHAEWITLAA
;
A
#
# COMPACT_ATOMS: atom_id res chain seq x y z
N MET A 1 12.06 16.31 6.82
CA MET A 1 11.65 16.24 5.40
C MET A 1 10.55 17.27 5.17
N HIS A 2 10.56 17.99 4.03
CA HIS A 2 9.50 18.95 3.71
C HIS A 2 8.16 18.27 3.47
N LEU A 3 7.05 18.82 3.98
CA LEU A 3 5.72 18.25 3.74
C LEU A 3 5.37 18.11 2.26
N ASN A 4 5.75 19.08 1.41
CA ASN A 4 5.51 18.98 -0.03
C ASN A 4 6.22 17.77 -0.66
N ASN A 5 7.42 17.44 -0.19
CA ASN A 5 8.14 16.25 -0.63
C ASN A 5 7.47 14.97 -0.11
N ALA A 6 6.99 15.00 1.15
CA ALA A 6 6.22 13.91 1.74
C ALA A 6 4.94 13.61 0.94
N LEU A 7 4.22 14.67 0.56
CA LEU A 7 2.98 14.60 -0.21
C LEU A 7 3.23 14.05 -1.62
N ALA A 8 4.28 14.51 -2.29
CA ALA A 8 4.66 13.98 -3.60
C ALA A 8 5.00 12.48 -3.53
N ILE A 9 5.71 12.06 -2.49
CA ILE A 9 6.02 10.66 -2.22
C ILE A 9 4.75 9.84 -1.97
N ALA A 10 3.86 10.31 -1.08
CA ALA A 10 2.64 9.61 -0.71
C ALA A 10 1.71 9.43 -1.92
N ARG A 11 1.52 10.48 -2.72
CA ARG A 11 0.75 10.42 -3.97
C ARG A 11 1.36 9.44 -4.98
N ALA A 12 2.68 9.40 -5.11
CA ALA A 12 3.34 8.47 -6.00
C ALA A 12 3.16 7.00 -5.56
N ASP A 13 3.24 6.74 -4.26
CA ASP A 13 2.99 5.41 -3.68
C ASP A 13 1.53 4.99 -3.85
N ALA A 14 0.57 5.85 -3.50
CA ALA A 14 -0.87 5.59 -3.67
C ALA A 14 -1.21 5.29 -5.14
N ALA A 15 -0.67 6.07 -6.08
CA ALA A 15 -0.88 5.82 -7.50
C ALA A 15 -0.25 4.51 -7.98
N ARG A 16 0.91 4.12 -7.42
CA ARG A 16 1.53 2.81 -7.71
C ARG A 16 0.69 1.66 -7.16
N LEU A 17 0.16 1.81 -5.95
CA LEU A 17 -0.69 0.84 -5.28
C LEU A 17 -1.99 0.63 -6.06
N ALA A 18 -2.69 1.71 -6.42
CA ALA A 18 -3.92 1.64 -7.21
C ALA A 18 -3.69 0.93 -8.56
N ARG A 19 -2.59 1.25 -9.27
CA ARG A 19 -2.24 0.55 -10.53
C ARG A 19 -1.94 -0.93 -10.33
N TYR A 20 -1.36 -1.30 -9.19
CA TYR A 20 -1.09 -2.70 -8.87
C TYR A 20 -2.40 -3.44 -8.62
N VAL A 21 -3.28 -2.90 -7.78
CA VAL A 21 -4.61 -3.47 -7.48
C VAL A 21 -5.40 -3.68 -8.78
N SER A 22 -5.52 -2.66 -9.63
CA SER A 22 -6.25 -2.81 -10.90
C SER A 22 -5.64 -3.82 -11.87
N ARG A 23 -4.32 -4.07 -11.83
CA ARG A 23 -3.70 -5.13 -12.65
C ARG A 23 -3.97 -6.50 -12.06
N ARG A 24 -3.96 -6.61 -10.74
CA ARG A 24 -4.20 -7.83 -9.99
C ARG A 24 -5.64 -8.30 -10.15
N GLU A 25 -6.62 -7.41 -10.00
CA GLU A 25 -8.04 -7.69 -10.23
C GLU A 25 -8.25 -8.30 -11.63
N ARG A 26 -7.74 -7.65 -12.67
CA ARG A 26 -7.81 -8.20 -14.05
C ARG A 26 -7.12 -9.54 -14.21
N PHE A 27 -6.02 -9.79 -13.49
CA PHE A 27 -5.32 -11.06 -13.54
C PHE A 27 -6.15 -12.16 -12.86
N LEU A 28 -6.71 -11.87 -11.69
CA LEU A 28 -7.57 -12.80 -10.94
C LEU A 28 -8.87 -13.12 -11.67
N ASP A 29 -9.46 -12.15 -12.36
CA ASP A 29 -10.65 -12.36 -13.20
C ASP A 29 -10.38 -13.34 -14.36
N ALA A 30 -9.14 -13.35 -14.86
CA ALA A 30 -8.71 -14.24 -15.94
C ALA A 30 -8.17 -15.59 -15.44
N LEU A 31 -8.03 -15.76 -14.12
CA LEU A 31 -7.40 -16.92 -13.52
C LEU A 31 -8.39 -18.07 -13.36
N ASP A 32 -7.98 -19.28 -13.74
CA ASP A 32 -8.74 -20.49 -13.42
C ASP A 32 -8.47 -20.90 -11.97
N TRP A 33 -9.38 -20.50 -11.09
CA TRP A 33 -9.31 -20.78 -9.65
C TRP A 33 -9.34 -22.27 -9.32
N SER A 34 -9.85 -23.13 -10.20
CA SER A 34 -9.87 -24.58 -9.97
C SER A 34 -8.48 -25.23 -9.99
N LEU A 35 -7.48 -24.52 -10.55
CA LEU A 35 -6.10 -24.97 -10.64
C LEU A 35 -5.23 -24.51 -9.46
N LEU A 36 -5.80 -23.73 -8.54
CA LEU A 36 -5.09 -23.18 -7.39
C LEU A 36 -5.27 -24.07 -6.15
N THR A 37 -4.28 -24.03 -5.27
CA THR A 37 -4.41 -24.64 -3.95
C THR A 37 -5.26 -23.77 -3.03
N GLU A 38 -5.79 -24.35 -1.95
CA GLU A 38 -6.46 -23.56 -0.90
C GLU A 38 -5.52 -22.49 -0.30
N ASP A 39 -4.21 -22.78 -0.24
CA ASP A 39 -3.24 -21.82 0.26
C ASP A 39 -3.09 -20.62 -0.70
N ASP A 40 -3.03 -20.85 -2.01
CA ASP A 40 -3.00 -19.78 -3.02
C ASP A 40 -4.24 -18.89 -2.90
N ALA A 41 -5.43 -19.48 -2.74
CA ALA A 41 -6.67 -18.74 -2.56
C ALA A 41 -6.66 -17.91 -1.27
N ARG A 42 -6.19 -18.49 -0.16
CA ARG A 42 -6.06 -17.80 1.13
C ARG A 42 -5.06 -16.64 1.06
N GLN A 43 -3.88 -16.87 0.48
CA GLN A 43 -2.86 -15.84 0.27
C GLN A 43 -3.39 -14.70 -0.60
N SER A 44 -4.18 -15.06 -1.63
CA SER A 44 -4.84 -14.10 -2.51
C SER A 44 -5.84 -13.23 -1.74
N ALA A 45 -6.71 -13.81 -0.92
CA ALA A 45 -7.70 -13.08 -0.14
C ALA A 45 -7.06 -12.17 0.93
N MET A 46 -6.10 -12.69 1.72
CA MET A 46 -5.39 -11.89 2.73
C MET A 46 -4.67 -10.69 2.08
N LEU A 47 -4.18 -10.88 0.87
CA LEU A 47 -3.55 -9.83 0.11
C LEU A 47 -4.55 -8.74 -0.31
N ASP A 48 -5.77 -9.11 -0.72
CA ASP A 48 -6.79 -8.12 -1.07
C ASP A 48 -7.17 -7.24 0.11
N ASP A 49 -7.36 -7.83 1.30
CA ASP A 49 -7.65 -7.08 2.53
C ASP A 49 -6.51 -6.07 2.84
N LEU A 50 -5.25 -6.53 2.80
CA LEU A 50 -4.10 -5.66 3.04
C LEU A 50 -4.00 -4.51 2.02
N LEU A 51 -4.24 -4.78 0.74
CA LEU A 51 -4.17 -3.75 -0.30
C LEU A 51 -5.30 -2.72 -0.16
N ALA A 52 -6.49 -3.15 0.29
CA ALA A 52 -7.60 -2.26 0.56
C ALA A 52 -7.29 -1.32 1.74
N ASP A 53 -6.73 -1.85 2.81
CA ASP A 53 -6.28 -1.07 3.97
C ASP A 53 -5.16 -0.09 3.58
N ASP A 54 -4.13 -0.54 2.86
CA ASP A 54 -3.04 0.34 2.39
C ASP A 54 -3.56 1.48 1.49
N LEU A 55 -4.58 1.22 0.66
CA LEU A 55 -5.21 2.25 -0.18
C LEU A 55 -5.94 3.27 0.68
N ALA A 56 -6.74 2.82 1.64
CA ALA A 56 -7.48 3.69 2.56
C ALA A 56 -6.52 4.55 3.39
N ASP A 57 -5.51 3.94 3.99
CA ASP A 57 -4.49 4.63 4.79
C ASP A 57 -3.69 5.62 3.96
N SER A 58 -3.37 5.28 2.70
CA SER A 58 -2.68 6.22 1.80
C SER A 58 -3.52 7.46 1.50
N ALA A 59 -4.83 7.31 1.34
CA ALA A 59 -5.75 8.43 1.12
C ALA A 59 -5.85 9.32 2.37
N LEU A 60 -6.02 8.71 3.55
CA LEU A 60 -6.06 9.44 4.82
C LEU A 60 -4.76 10.18 5.10
N TYR A 61 -3.61 9.56 4.81
CA TYR A 61 -2.31 10.21 5.01
C TYR A 61 -2.08 11.37 4.04
N ILE A 62 -2.52 11.25 2.78
CA ILE A 62 -2.48 12.35 1.81
C ILE A 62 -3.34 13.52 2.30
N ASP A 63 -4.58 13.26 2.71
CA ASP A 63 -5.49 14.29 3.24
C ASP A 63 -4.89 14.99 4.47
N TRP A 64 -4.33 14.20 5.41
CA TRP A 64 -3.64 14.73 6.58
C TRP A 64 -2.44 15.62 6.22
N LEU A 65 -1.62 15.22 5.22
CA LEU A 65 -0.50 16.04 4.75
C LEU A 65 -0.98 17.35 4.12
N GLU A 66 -2.04 17.31 3.32
CA GLU A 66 -2.64 18.50 2.69
C GLU A 66 -3.16 19.47 3.75
N HIS A 67 -3.86 18.97 4.77
CA HIS A 67 -4.32 19.80 5.88
C HIS A 67 -3.15 20.45 6.63
N ARG A 68 -2.11 19.67 6.94
CA ARG A 68 -0.95 20.16 7.69
C ARG A 68 -0.14 21.21 6.90
N ILE A 69 -0.10 21.12 5.57
CA ILE A 69 0.51 22.14 4.70
C ILE A 69 -0.28 23.46 4.82
N ILE A 70 -1.60 23.41 4.82
CA ILE A 70 -2.47 24.59 4.96
C ILE A 70 -2.26 25.26 6.32
N GLU A 71 -2.08 24.48 7.38
CA GLU A 71 -1.78 24.97 8.73
C GLU A 71 -0.34 25.52 8.90
N GLY A 72 0.49 25.44 7.86
CA GLY A 72 1.88 25.90 7.91
C GLY A 72 2.81 24.97 8.70
N GLY A 73 2.44 23.71 8.90
CA GLY A 73 3.29 22.73 9.55
C GLY A 73 4.49 22.37 8.66
N ASP A 74 5.72 22.63 9.09
CA ASP A 74 6.94 22.09 8.49
C ASP A 74 8.05 22.20 9.57
N PRO A 75 8.97 21.23 9.74
CA PRO A 75 9.18 20.00 8.97
C PRO A 75 8.49 18.74 9.52
N LEU A 76 8.52 17.66 8.72
CA LEU A 76 8.06 16.31 9.09
C LEU A 76 9.24 15.40 9.48
N THR A 77 9.08 14.61 10.56
CA THR A 77 10.12 13.74 11.14
C THR A 77 10.33 12.41 10.39
N GLY A 78 9.55 12.13 9.36
CA GLY A 78 9.68 10.90 8.56
C GLY A 78 8.63 10.85 7.45
N VAL A 79 8.68 9.83 6.59
CA VAL A 79 7.65 9.61 5.56
C VAL A 79 7.03 8.23 5.74
N LEU A 80 5.71 8.17 5.79
CA LEU A 80 5.01 6.90 5.67
C LEU A 80 5.09 6.43 4.21
N ARG A 81 5.45 5.16 4.00
CA ARG A 81 5.58 4.53 2.68
C ARG A 81 4.57 3.40 2.57
N PHE A 82 3.95 3.28 1.42
CA PHE A 82 3.02 2.18 1.12
C PHE A 82 3.71 1.22 0.14
N ALA A 83 4.22 0.12 0.69
CA ALA A 83 5.03 -0.85 -0.04
C ALA A 83 4.16 -2.02 -0.52
N LEU A 84 4.40 -2.47 -1.75
CA LEU A 84 3.71 -3.65 -2.29
C LEU A 84 4.29 -4.95 -1.73
N HIS A 85 5.55 -4.98 -1.27
CA HIS A 85 6.23 -6.19 -0.83
C HIS A 85 7.40 -5.83 0.12
N PRO A 86 7.86 -6.76 0.99
CA PRO A 86 7.28 -8.08 1.26
C PRO A 86 5.96 -7.99 2.05
N ARG A 87 5.21 -9.08 2.18
CA ARG A 87 3.93 -9.09 2.92
C ARG A 87 4.17 -9.43 4.39
N PRO A 88 3.35 -8.93 5.34
CA PRO A 88 3.54 -9.17 6.78
C PRO A 88 3.63 -10.64 7.19
N TRP A 89 3.01 -11.53 6.42
CA TRP A 89 3.01 -12.98 6.63
C TRP A 89 4.03 -13.75 5.79
N HIS A 90 4.89 -13.06 5.02
CA HIS A 90 6.02 -13.67 4.34
C HIS A 90 7.26 -13.67 5.25
N ALA A 91 8.09 -14.71 5.15
CA ALA A 91 9.31 -14.84 5.94
C ALA A 91 10.29 -13.65 5.77
N GLU A 92 10.30 -13.03 4.59
CA GLU A 92 11.08 -11.82 4.28
C GLU A 92 10.71 -10.61 5.17
N TRP A 93 9.51 -10.58 5.74
CA TRP A 93 9.07 -9.54 6.68
C TRP A 93 9.64 -9.75 8.09
N ILE A 94 9.80 -11.01 8.51
CA ILE A 94 10.39 -11.38 9.81
C ILE A 94 11.83 -10.85 9.89
N THR A 95 12.56 -10.83 8.77
CA THR A 95 13.93 -10.32 8.70
C THR A 95 14.05 -8.78 8.68
N LEU A 96 12.94 -8.05 8.51
CA LEU A 96 12.92 -6.57 8.57
C LEU A 96 12.59 -6.03 9.97
N ALA A 97 12.12 -6.89 10.88
CA ALA A 97 11.80 -6.54 12.26
C ALA A 97 12.92 -6.87 13.27
N ALA A 98 14.09 -7.33 12.78
CA ALA A 98 15.25 -7.74 13.57
C ALA A 98 16.39 -6.70 13.56
#